data_AF-A0A2B4PFP8-F1
#
_entry.id   AF-A0A2B4PFP8-F1
#
_cell.length_a   1.000
_cell.length_b   1.000
_cell.length_c   1.000
_cell.angle_alpha   90.00
_cell.angle_beta   90.00
_cell.angle_gamma   90.00
#
_symmetry.space_group_name_H-M   'P 1'
#
loop_
_entity.id
_entity.type
_entity.pdbx_description
1 polymer ?
#
loop_
_entity_poly.entity_id
_entity_poly.type
_entity_poly.pdbx_seq_one_letter_code
_entity_poly.pdbx_strand_id
1 'polypeptide(L)'
;VQAVVNELQGEKVDIIPWSEDTPTFIVNALIPAEVSKVVLDEENGRVEVVVSEDQLSLAIGRRGQNVRLASKLTELDIDIISETEEVNRRNQEIKERSILFAEALDVDDVIAHLLAGEGFETVEDIALVPIEELITIEGFDEEVAAELQERANKYLKEESEKSQKACKKLGVSDDLTSLEGMSWKIAAILGENDIKTRDDLADLSGGELVEILGSNMIDENTANDIIMRARAHWFEKEEDSA
;
A
#
# COMPACT_ATOMS: atom_id res chain seq x y z
N VAL A 1 16.40 5.11 39.76
CA VAL A 1 15.61 3.95 39.25
C VAL A 1 15.22 2.98 40.37
N GLN A 2 16.17 2.46 41.15
CA GLN A 2 15.90 1.42 42.17
C GLN A 2 14.77 1.73 43.18
N ALA A 3 14.63 2.99 43.60
CA ALA A 3 13.58 3.41 44.52
C ALA A 3 12.17 3.29 43.90
N VAL A 4 12.03 3.53 42.60
CA VAL A 4 10.75 3.45 41.87
C VAL A 4 10.38 1.99 41.60
N VAL A 5 11.36 1.15 41.26
CA VAL A 5 11.17 -0.29 41.05
C VAL A 5 10.64 -0.99 42.31
N ASN A 6 11.13 -0.57 43.49
CA ASN A 6 10.66 -1.11 44.77
C ASN A 6 9.21 -0.71 45.09
N GLU A 7 8.74 0.45 44.61
CA GLU A 7 7.36 0.92 44.79
C GLU A 7 6.39 0.18 43.83
N LEU A 8 6.87 -0.17 42.63
CA LEU A 8 6.11 -0.92 41.61
C LEU A 8 6.17 -2.44 41.80
N GLN A 9 6.42 -2.92 43.03
CA GLN A 9 6.43 -4.35 43.37
C GLN A 9 7.39 -5.21 42.51
N GLY A 10 8.48 -4.61 42.01
CA GLY A 10 9.49 -5.32 41.21
C GLY A 10 9.20 -5.37 39.71
N GLU A 11 8.30 -4.52 39.19
CA GLU A 11 8.16 -4.31 37.74
C GLU A 11 9.49 -3.82 37.12
N LYS A 12 9.85 -4.36 35.96
CA LYS A 12 11.05 -3.94 35.23
C LYS A 12 10.77 -2.61 34.53
N VAL A 13 11.57 -1.59 34.84
CA VAL A 13 11.46 -0.26 34.26
C VAL A 13 12.71 0.04 33.45
N ASP A 14 12.53 0.24 32.15
CA ASP A 14 13.58 0.65 31.22
C ASP A 14 13.48 2.16 30.97
N ILE A 15 14.64 2.83 30.91
CA ILE A 15 14.74 4.27 30.63
C ILE A 15 15.39 4.41 29.27
N ILE A 16 14.66 5.00 28.33
CA ILE A 16 15.13 5.22 26.97
C ILE A 16 15.29 6.72 26.70
N PRO A 17 16.23 7.12 25.82
CA PRO A 17 16.31 8.49 25.36
C PRO A 17 15.16 8.81 24.40
N TRP A 18 14.44 9.90 24.68
CA TRP A 18 13.45 10.45 23.76
C TRP A 18 14.11 11.22 22.61
N SER A 19 13.50 11.19 21.44
CA SER A 19 13.96 11.89 20.23
C SER A 19 12.76 12.47 19.49
N GLU A 20 12.93 13.65 18.89
CA GLU A 20 11.95 14.24 17.95
C GLU A 20 11.94 13.52 16.60
N ASP A 21 13.08 12.96 16.20
CA ASP A 21 13.18 12.14 14.99
C ASP A 21 12.54 10.77 15.24
N THR A 22 11.45 10.49 14.52
CA THR A 22 10.62 9.28 14.66
C THR A 22 11.42 7.99 14.49
N PRO A 23 12.21 7.80 13.42
CA PRO A 23 13.06 6.61 13.27
C PRO A 23 14.00 6.40 14.47
N THR A 24 14.68 7.47 14.92
CA THR A 24 15.57 7.39 16.09
C THR A 24 14.80 7.04 17.37
N PHE A 25 13.59 7.59 17.55
CA PHE A 25 12.77 7.30 18.72
C PHE A 25 12.32 5.83 18.76
N ILE A 26 11.97 5.25 17.60
CA ILE A 26 11.58 3.84 17.48
C ILE A 26 12.75 2.91 17.80
N VAL A 27 13.95 3.21 17.28
CA VAL A 27 15.17 2.46 17.63
C VAL A 27 15.41 2.48 19.14
N ASN A 28 15.25 3.64 19.77
CA ASN A 28 15.39 3.77 21.22
C ASN A 28 14.30 3.01 22.00
N ALA A 29 13.08 2.94 21.47
CA ALA A 29 11.96 2.23 22.08
C ALA A 29 12.09 0.71 22.07
N LEU A 30 12.92 0.15 21.17
CA LEU A 30 13.13 -1.29 21.04
C LEU A 30 14.35 -1.82 21.82
N ILE A 31 15.08 -0.95 22.53
CA ILE A 31 16.18 -1.35 23.42
C ILE A 31 15.68 -2.43 24.39
N PRO A 32 16.42 -3.54 24.59
CA PRO A 32 17.82 -3.76 24.23
C PRO A 32 18.10 -4.37 22.84
N ALA A 33 17.10 -4.55 21.99
CA ALA A 33 17.33 -5.10 20.65
C ALA A 33 18.03 -4.11 19.73
N GLU A 34 19.01 -4.59 18.96
CA GLU A 34 19.66 -3.79 17.92
C GLU A 34 18.85 -3.84 16.62
N VAL A 35 18.57 -2.66 16.07
CA VAL A 35 17.75 -2.49 14.85
C VAL A 35 18.66 -2.25 13.65
N SER A 36 18.45 -3.00 12.57
CA SER A 36 19.22 -2.87 11.32
C SER A 36 18.65 -1.78 10.40
N LYS A 37 17.31 -1.74 10.24
CA LYS A 37 16.62 -0.82 9.33
C LYS A 37 15.23 -0.49 9.88
N VAL A 38 14.77 0.73 9.63
CA VAL A 38 13.41 1.19 9.92
C VAL A 38 12.81 1.72 8.63
N VAL A 39 11.61 1.24 8.28
CA VAL A 39 10.80 1.72 7.16
C VAL A 39 9.52 2.31 7.74
N LEU A 40 9.33 3.62 7.57
CA LEU A 40 8.20 4.37 8.09
C LEU A 40 7.17 4.58 6.98
N ASP A 41 5.93 4.21 7.25
CA ASP A 41 4.76 4.56 6.46
C ASP A 41 3.99 5.64 7.23
N GLU A 42 4.25 6.90 6.88
CA GLU A 42 3.65 8.07 7.53
C GLU A 42 2.14 8.17 7.27
N GLU A 43 1.66 7.65 6.14
CA GLU A 43 0.25 7.76 5.75
C GLU A 43 -0.63 6.81 6.56
N ASN A 44 -0.13 5.59 6.80
CA ASN A 44 -0.87 4.56 7.53
C ASN A 44 -0.51 4.47 9.02
N GLY A 45 0.44 5.30 9.50
CA GLY A 45 0.92 5.25 10.89
C GLY A 45 1.56 3.90 11.24
N ARG A 46 2.16 3.24 10.25
CA ARG A 46 2.80 1.93 10.37
C ARG A 46 4.30 2.05 10.26
N VAL A 47 5.00 1.18 10.98
CA VAL A 47 6.45 1.09 10.94
C VAL A 47 6.85 -0.35 10.85
N GLU A 48 7.73 -0.62 9.91
CA GLU A 48 8.40 -1.90 9.83
C GLU A 48 9.85 -1.78 10.29
N VAL A 49 10.25 -2.68 11.16
CA VAL A 49 11.57 -2.72 11.75
C VAL A 49 12.24 -4.04 11.38
N VAL A 50 13.38 -3.93 10.70
CA VAL A 50 14.19 -5.10 10.33
C VAL A 50 15.30 -5.29 11.36
N VAL A 51 15.40 -6.50 11.88
CA VAL A 51 16.41 -6.91 12.85
C VAL A 51 17.11 -8.20 12.40
N SER A 52 18.27 -8.49 12.97
CA SER A 52 18.91 -9.80 12.76
C SER A 52 18.12 -10.92 13.46
N GLU A 53 18.28 -12.16 12.99
CA GLU A 53 17.57 -13.34 13.50
C GLU A 53 17.73 -13.56 15.01
N ASP A 54 18.90 -13.26 15.56
CA ASP A 54 19.20 -13.38 16.99
C ASP A 54 18.52 -12.28 17.82
N GLN A 55 18.22 -11.13 17.22
CA GLN A 55 17.58 -9.98 17.86
C GLN A 55 16.04 -10.04 17.75
N LEU A 56 15.48 -10.80 16.81
CA LEU A 56 14.02 -10.90 16.59
C LEU A 56 13.24 -11.22 17.87
N SER A 57 13.65 -12.26 18.59
CA SER A 57 13.01 -12.67 19.84
C SER A 57 13.09 -11.60 20.94
N LEU A 58 14.21 -10.86 20.98
CA LEU A 58 14.43 -9.78 21.94
C LEU A 58 13.58 -8.56 21.61
N ALA A 59 13.54 -8.17 20.34
CA ALA A 59 12.79 -7.04 19.82
C ALA A 59 11.28 -7.22 20.02
N ILE A 60 10.74 -8.41 19.74
CA ILE A 60 9.34 -8.76 20.01
C ILE A 60 9.08 -8.83 21.54
N GLY A 61 10.02 -9.44 22.27
CA GLY A 61 9.91 -9.66 23.71
C GLY A 61 8.89 -10.74 24.10
N ARG A 62 8.84 -11.08 25.39
CA ARG A 62 7.99 -12.18 25.88
C ARG A 62 6.51 -11.90 25.60
N ARG A 63 5.87 -12.75 24.80
CA ARG A 63 4.47 -12.58 24.33
C ARG A 63 4.26 -11.27 23.56
N GLY A 64 5.27 -10.74 22.87
CA GLY A 64 5.15 -9.45 22.17
C GLY A 64 5.05 -8.27 23.14
N GLN A 65 5.55 -8.39 24.37
CA GLN A 65 5.45 -7.30 25.35
C GLN A 65 6.26 -6.08 24.92
N ASN A 66 7.45 -6.28 24.36
CA ASN A 66 8.36 -5.18 24.04
C ASN A 66 7.81 -4.36 22.88
N VAL A 67 7.49 -5.02 21.76
CA VAL A 67 6.84 -4.37 20.60
C VAL A 67 5.55 -3.64 20.99
N ARG A 68 4.68 -4.24 21.84
CA ARG A 68 3.44 -3.58 22.29
C ARG A 68 3.68 -2.36 23.17
N LEU A 69 4.77 -2.34 23.95
CA LEU A 69 5.13 -1.16 24.74
C LEU A 69 5.72 -0.08 23.85
N ALA A 70 6.56 -0.46 22.88
CA ALA A 70 7.09 0.45 21.88
C ALA A 70 5.96 1.10 21.05
N SER A 71 5.04 0.32 20.49
CA SER A 71 3.89 0.84 19.72
C SER A 71 3.02 1.79 20.53
N LYS A 72 2.78 1.49 21.82
CA LYS A 72 2.02 2.39 22.71
C LYS A 72 2.78 3.67 23.04
N LEU A 73 4.11 3.61 23.06
CA LEU A 73 4.96 4.74 23.39
C LEU A 73 5.13 5.68 22.19
N THR A 74 5.17 5.12 20.99
CA THR A 74 5.34 5.86 19.72
C THR A 74 4.00 6.22 19.08
N GLU A 75 2.90 5.62 19.53
CA GLU A 75 1.57 5.73 18.91
C GLU A 75 1.53 5.24 17.45
N LEU A 76 2.45 4.34 17.09
CA LEU A 76 2.59 3.75 15.76
C LEU A 76 2.41 2.23 15.84
N ASP A 77 1.86 1.63 14.79
CA ASP A 77 1.83 0.17 14.65
C ASP A 77 3.22 -0.32 14.21
N ILE A 78 3.87 -1.17 15.02
CA ILE A 78 5.25 -1.60 14.77
C ILE A 78 5.24 -3.08 14.43
N ASP A 79 5.63 -3.40 13.20
CA ASP A 79 5.92 -4.76 12.77
C ASP A 79 7.43 -5.02 12.79
N ILE A 80 7.83 -6.22 13.24
CA ILE A 80 9.24 -6.58 13.39
C ILE A 80 9.49 -7.85 12.60
N ILE A 81 10.37 -7.75 11.60
CA ILE A 81 10.73 -8.85 10.72
C ILE A 81 12.24 -9.10 10.74
N SER A 82 12.65 -10.30 10.38
CA SER A 82 14.08 -10.62 10.23
C SER A 82 14.62 -10.13 8.89
N GLU A 83 15.95 -9.90 8.80
CA GLU A 83 16.61 -9.62 7.52
C GLU A 83 16.36 -10.72 6.48
N THR A 84 16.29 -11.99 6.90
CA THR A 84 15.99 -13.11 6.01
C THR A 84 14.56 -13.02 5.45
N GLU A 85 13.60 -12.69 6.32
CA GLU A 85 12.20 -12.54 5.96
C GLU A 85 11.99 -11.37 4.98
N GLU A 86 12.61 -10.22 5.26
CA GLU A 86 12.59 -9.05 4.37
C GLU A 86 13.14 -9.39 2.97
N VAL A 87 14.29 -10.05 2.90
CA VAL A 87 14.88 -10.46 1.61
C VAL A 87 13.98 -11.44 0.87
N ASN A 88 13.39 -12.41 1.58
CA ASN A 88 12.48 -13.37 0.96
C ASN A 88 11.22 -12.70 0.42
N ARG A 89 10.62 -11.79 1.20
CA ARG A 89 9.43 -11.04 0.81
C ARG A 89 9.72 -10.18 -0.42
N ARG A 90 10.81 -9.41 -0.42
CA ARG A 90 11.21 -8.61 -1.57
C ARG A 90 11.46 -9.46 -2.83
N ASN A 91 12.12 -10.61 -2.70
CA ASN A 91 12.33 -11.52 -3.82
C ASN A 91 11.01 -12.09 -4.36
N GLN A 92 10.06 -12.38 -3.47
CA GLN A 92 8.73 -12.84 -3.85
C GLN A 92 7.95 -11.74 -4.58
N GLU A 93 7.95 -10.51 -4.07
CA GLU A 93 7.31 -9.35 -4.70
C GLU A 93 7.87 -9.09 -6.11
N ILE A 94 9.20 -9.09 -6.25
CA ILE A 94 9.86 -8.94 -7.56
C ILE A 94 9.41 -10.07 -8.50
N LYS A 95 9.34 -11.31 -8.02
CA LYS A 95 8.91 -12.45 -8.83
C LYS A 95 7.45 -12.33 -9.27
N GLU A 96 6.55 -11.97 -8.35
CA GLU A 96 5.13 -11.77 -8.65
C GLU A 96 4.92 -10.65 -9.67
N ARG A 97 5.63 -9.52 -9.50
CA ARG A 97 5.65 -8.42 -10.48
C ARG A 97 6.25 -8.82 -11.82
N SER A 98 7.33 -9.61 -11.82
CA SER A 98 7.93 -10.13 -13.06
C SER A 98 6.92 -10.97 -13.85
N ILE A 99 6.15 -11.83 -13.18
CA ILE A 99 5.10 -12.63 -13.84
C ILE A 99 4.02 -11.72 -14.41
N LEU A 100 3.55 -10.74 -13.63
CA LEU A 100 2.55 -9.78 -14.06
C LEU A 100 3.01 -8.99 -15.30
N PHE A 101 4.26 -8.51 -15.33
CA PHE A 101 4.80 -7.78 -16.47
C PHE A 101 5.02 -8.65 -17.70
N ALA A 102 5.51 -9.88 -17.52
CA ALA A 102 5.66 -10.82 -18.63
C ALA A 102 4.31 -11.07 -19.32
N GLU A 103 3.25 -11.29 -18.54
CA GLU A 103 1.90 -11.51 -19.07
C GLU A 103 1.26 -10.25 -19.66
N ALA A 104 1.39 -9.10 -18.99
CA ALA A 104 0.75 -7.86 -19.41
C ALA A 104 1.40 -7.23 -20.66
N LEU A 105 2.74 -7.31 -20.74
CA LEU A 105 3.53 -6.69 -21.80
C LEU A 105 3.95 -7.68 -22.90
N ASP A 106 3.61 -8.97 -22.77
CA ASP A 106 4.01 -10.03 -23.71
C ASP A 106 5.53 -10.07 -23.95
N VAL A 107 6.29 -9.94 -22.87
CA VAL A 107 7.76 -9.91 -22.88
C VAL A 107 8.33 -11.19 -22.26
N ASP A 108 9.61 -11.46 -22.51
CA ASP A 108 10.28 -12.56 -21.86
C ASP A 108 10.55 -12.30 -20.37
N ASP A 109 10.84 -13.38 -19.65
CA ASP A 109 11.09 -13.36 -18.20
C ASP A 109 12.25 -12.43 -17.80
N VAL A 110 13.24 -12.22 -18.68
CA VAL A 110 14.42 -11.40 -18.36
C VAL A 110 14.03 -9.92 -18.38
N ILE A 111 13.34 -9.48 -19.42
CA ILE A 111 12.84 -8.09 -19.51
C ILE A 111 11.89 -7.80 -18.35
N ALA A 112 10.97 -8.71 -18.06
CA ALA A 112 10.03 -8.54 -16.97
C ALA A 112 10.72 -8.48 -15.59
N HIS A 113 11.75 -9.31 -15.38
CA HIS A 113 12.52 -9.29 -14.15
C HIS A 113 13.35 -8.02 -13.98
N LEU A 114 13.90 -7.48 -15.06
CA LEU A 114 14.61 -6.19 -15.03
C LEU A 114 13.66 -5.06 -14.64
N LEU A 115 12.47 -4.99 -15.25
CA LEU A 115 11.45 -4.01 -14.89
C LEU A 115 11.04 -4.13 -13.41
N ALA A 116 10.82 -5.34 -12.91
CA ALA A 116 10.52 -5.55 -11.50
C ALA A 116 11.70 -5.19 -10.57
N GLY A 117 12.94 -5.47 -10.99
CA GLY A 117 14.14 -5.16 -10.23
C GLY A 117 14.43 -3.66 -10.09
N GLU A 118 14.12 -2.88 -11.13
CA GLU A 118 14.31 -1.42 -11.17
C GLU A 118 13.26 -0.65 -10.35
N GLY A 119 12.20 -1.33 -9.88
CA GLY A 119 11.25 -0.75 -8.94
C GLY A 119 9.88 -0.41 -9.52
N PHE A 120 9.61 -0.64 -10.82
CA PHE A 120 8.29 -0.43 -11.42
C PHE A 120 7.20 -1.30 -10.79
N GLU A 121 6.24 -0.73 -10.08
CA GLU A 121 5.24 -1.50 -9.33
C GLU A 121 4.05 -1.92 -10.20
N THR A 122 3.69 -1.07 -11.16
CA THR A 122 2.51 -1.26 -12.01
C THR A 122 2.84 -1.10 -13.50
N VAL A 123 1.95 -1.63 -14.35
CA VAL A 123 2.03 -1.43 -15.81
C VAL A 123 1.83 0.04 -16.18
N GLU A 124 1.10 0.79 -15.34
CA GLU A 124 0.87 2.21 -15.52
C GLU A 124 2.15 3.03 -15.29
N ASP A 125 2.97 2.64 -14.31
CA ASP A 125 4.28 3.26 -14.08
C ASP A 125 5.14 3.16 -15.35
N ILE A 126 5.16 1.99 -15.99
CA ILE A 126 5.91 1.74 -17.22
C ILE A 126 5.36 2.56 -18.39
N ALA A 127 4.04 2.77 -18.46
CA ALA A 127 3.41 3.56 -19.51
C ALA A 127 3.67 5.07 -19.38
N LEU A 128 3.87 5.57 -18.15
CA LEU A 128 3.97 6.99 -17.83
C LEU A 128 5.38 7.50 -17.56
N VAL A 129 6.31 6.60 -17.21
CA VAL A 129 7.71 6.96 -16.95
C VAL A 129 8.35 7.59 -18.19
N PRO A 130 9.27 8.57 -18.06
CA PRO A 130 10.06 9.04 -19.19
C PRO A 130 10.86 7.90 -19.83
N ILE A 131 10.93 7.89 -21.17
CA ILE A 131 11.68 6.87 -21.94
C ILE A 131 13.14 6.84 -21.49
N GLU A 132 13.70 8.00 -21.13
CA GLU A 132 15.07 8.11 -20.66
C GLU A 132 15.37 7.26 -19.43
N GLU A 133 14.40 7.09 -18.52
CA GLU A 133 14.57 6.23 -17.33
C GLU A 133 14.59 4.75 -17.71
N LEU A 134 13.75 4.33 -18.66
CA LEU A 134 13.76 2.97 -19.18
C LEU A 134 15.07 2.64 -19.92
N ILE A 135 15.66 3.60 -20.62
CA ILE A 135 16.95 3.41 -21.31
C ILE A 135 18.11 3.26 -20.30
N THR A 136 17.96 3.75 -19.07
CA THR A 136 19.02 3.55 -18.06
C THR A 136 19.15 2.10 -17.60
N ILE A 137 18.12 1.28 -17.83
CA ILE A 137 18.09 -0.13 -17.48
C ILE A 137 19.07 -0.89 -18.38
N GLU A 138 19.95 -1.67 -17.77
CA GLU A 138 20.95 -2.43 -18.51
C GLU A 138 20.29 -3.39 -19.51
N GLY A 139 20.62 -3.22 -20.80
CA GLY A 139 20.09 -4.03 -21.88
C GLY A 139 18.88 -3.42 -22.61
N PHE A 140 18.40 -2.25 -22.18
CA PHE A 140 17.32 -1.54 -22.86
C PHE A 140 17.90 -0.43 -23.75
N ASP A 141 17.35 -0.31 -24.95
CA ASP A 141 17.62 0.80 -25.86
C ASP A 141 16.33 1.59 -26.13
N GLU A 142 16.44 2.67 -26.92
CA GLU A 142 15.31 3.54 -27.25
C GLU A 142 14.18 2.78 -27.97
N GLU A 143 14.51 1.78 -28.78
CA GLU A 143 13.52 0.97 -29.51
C GLU A 143 12.76 0.06 -28.53
N VAL A 144 13.46 -0.66 -27.67
CA VAL A 144 12.87 -1.52 -26.63
C VAL A 144 12.03 -0.70 -25.65
N ALA A 145 12.54 0.43 -25.17
CA ALA A 145 11.83 1.28 -24.23
C ALA A 145 10.51 1.82 -24.83
N ALA A 146 10.56 2.31 -26.08
CA ALA A 146 9.36 2.79 -26.77
C ALA A 146 8.35 1.65 -27.01
N GLU A 147 8.82 0.46 -27.37
CA GLU A 147 7.97 -0.71 -27.56
C GLU A 147 7.28 -1.13 -26.24
N LEU A 148 8.01 -1.17 -25.12
CA LEU A 148 7.45 -1.47 -23.80
C LEU A 148 6.35 -0.49 -23.42
N GLN A 149 6.54 0.81 -23.65
CA GLN A 149 5.52 1.81 -23.40
C GLN A 149 4.30 1.63 -24.29
N GLU A 150 4.48 1.32 -25.58
CA GLU A 150 3.36 1.08 -26.48
C GLU A 150 2.55 -0.13 -26.02
N ARG A 151 3.22 -1.21 -25.62
CA ARG A 151 2.56 -2.43 -25.10
C ARG A 151 1.85 -2.17 -23.77
N ALA A 152 2.46 -1.41 -22.86
CA ALA A 152 1.84 -1.00 -21.60
C ALA A 152 0.56 -0.18 -21.83
N ASN A 153 0.64 0.86 -22.67
CA ASN A 153 -0.51 1.68 -23.04
C ASN A 153 -1.63 0.88 -23.71
N LYS A 154 -1.26 -0.07 -24.59
CA LYS A 154 -2.21 -0.97 -25.23
C LYS A 154 -2.91 -1.86 -24.20
N TYR A 155 -2.15 -2.46 -23.27
CA TYR A 155 -2.70 -3.29 -22.19
C TYR A 155 -3.70 -2.50 -21.34
N LEU A 156 -3.32 -1.31 -20.87
CA LEU A 156 -4.17 -0.46 -20.02
C LEU A 156 -5.47 -0.07 -20.74
N LYS A 157 -5.37 0.25 -22.03
CA LYS A 157 -6.55 0.54 -22.85
C LYS A 157 -7.48 -0.67 -22.98
N GLU A 158 -6.92 -1.84 -23.29
CA GLU A 158 -7.71 -3.08 -23.41
C GLU A 158 -8.35 -3.48 -22.09
N GLU A 159 -7.64 -3.33 -20.96
CA GLU A 159 -8.15 -3.54 -19.62
C GLU A 159 -9.30 -2.58 -19.30
N SER A 160 -9.12 -1.27 -19.54
CA SER A 160 -10.16 -0.26 -19.36
C SER A 160 -11.41 -0.55 -20.21
N GLU A 161 -11.25 -0.96 -21.46
CA GLU A 161 -12.37 -1.33 -22.33
C GLU A 161 -13.10 -2.58 -21.82
N LYS A 162 -12.38 -3.57 -21.30
CA LYS A 162 -12.98 -4.77 -20.66
C LYS A 162 -13.78 -4.37 -19.42
N SER A 163 -13.20 -3.57 -18.54
CA SER A 163 -13.84 -3.10 -17.31
C SER A 163 -15.07 -2.25 -17.61
N GLN A 164 -15.01 -1.37 -18.62
CA GLN A 164 -16.17 -0.60 -19.07
C GLN A 164 -17.29 -1.50 -19.62
N LYS A 165 -16.95 -2.53 -20.41
CA LYS A 165 -17.93 -3.52 -20.89
C LYS A 165 -18.54 -4.32 -19.73
N ALA A 166 -17.75 -4.67 -18.73
CA ALA A 166 -18.22 -5.34 -17.52
C ALA A 166 -19.21 -4.46 -16.74
N CYS A 167 -18.86 -3.19 -16.50
CA CYS A 167 -19.75 -2.20 -15.88
C CYS A 167 -21.11 -2.14 -16.58
N LYS A 168 -21.11 -1.98 -17.91
CA LYS A 168 -22.34 -1.94 -18.73
C LYS A 168 -23.16 -3.22 -18.62
N LYS A 169 -22.51 -4.39 -18.58
CA LYS A 169 -23.18 -5.69 -18.45
C LYS A 169 -23.80 -5.88 -17.06
N LEU A 170 -23.14 -5.37 -16.03
CA LEU A 170 -23.60 -5.42 -14.64
C LEU A 170 -24.66 -4.37 -14.33
N GLY A 171 -24.87 -3.39 -15.22
CA GLY A 171 -25.84 -2.31 -15.04
C GLY A 171 -25.35 -1.24 -14.07
N VAL A 172 -24.03 -1.08 -13.96
CA VAL A 172 -23.39 0.03 -13.23
C VAL A 172 -23.78 1.33 -13.93
N SER A 173 -24.24 2.31 -13.15
CA SER A 173 -24.79 3.55 -13.64
C SER A 173 -23.71 4.58 -13.99
N ASP A 174 -24.05 5.47 -14.93
CA ASP A 174 -23.11 6.47 -15.44
C ASP A 174 -22.68 7.48 -14.35
N ASP A 175 -23.56 7.81 -13.40
CA ASP A 175 -23.28 8.68 -12.25
C ASP A 175 -22.29 8.09 -11.26
N LEU A 176 -22.21 6.76 -11.14
CA LEU A 176 -21.15 6.09 -10.38
C LEU A 176 -19.83 6.17 -11.15
N THR A 177 -19.84 5.79 -12.43
CA THR A 177 -18.61 5.73 -13.25
C THR A 177 -17.98 7.09 -13.56
N SER A 178 -18.73 8.18 -13.44
CA SER A 178 -18.27 9.55 -13.69
C SER A 178 -17.78 10.27 -12.44
N LEU A 179 -17.79 9.61 -11.28
CA LEU A 179 -17.22 10.16 -10.05
C LEU A 179 -15.72 10.42 -10.21
N GLU A 180 -15.28 11.56 -9.69
CA GLU A 180 -13.86 11.89 -9.61
C GLU A 180 -13.14 10.87 -8.71
N GLY A 181 -12.01 10.35 -9.18
CA GLY A 181 -11.28 9.25 -8.52
C GLY A 181 -11.81 7.85 -8.85
N MET A 182 -12.86 7.72 -9.67
CA MET A 182 -13.38 6.43 -10.10
C MET A 182 -12.70 5.93 -11.38
N SER A 183 -11.90 4.88 -11.26
CA SER A 183 -11.42 4.15 -12.44
C SER A 183 -12.47 3.15 -12.93
N TRP A 184 -12.43 2.81 -14.23
CA TRP A 184 -13.32 1.76 -14.77
C TRP A 184 -13.13 0.41 -14.08
N LYS A 185 -11.91 0.14 -13.58
CA LYS A 185 -11.59 -1.09 -12.83
C LYS A 185 -12.30 -1.11 -11.48
N ILE A 186 -12.23 -0.01 -10.72
CA ILE A 186 -12.94 0.14 -9.45
C ILE A 186 -14.46 -0.02 -9.67
N ALA A 187 -15.02 0.69 -10.64
CA ALA A 187 -16.46 0.62 -10.94
C ALA A 187 -16.92 -0.80 -11.34
N ALA A 188 -16.08 -1.57 -12.03
CA ALA A 188 -16.40 -2.95 -12.39
C ALA A 188 -16.45 -3.86 -11.15
N ILE A 189 -15.48 -3.75 -10.24
CA ILE A 189 -15.44 -4.53 -8.99
C ILE A 189 -16.63 -4.18 -8.09
N LEU A 190 -16.99 -2.89 -7.99
CA LEU A 190 -18.19 -2.45 -7.26
C LEU A 190 -19.45 -3.09 -7.84
N GLY A 191 -19.59 -3.08 -9.18
CA GLY A 191 -20.72 -3.71 -9.86
C GLY A 191 -20.84 -5.23 -9.62
N GLU A 192 -19.70 -5.93 -9.47
CA GLU A 192 -19.68 -7.36 -9.11
C GLU A 192 -20.16 -7.61 -7.67
N ASN A 193 -19.99 -6.64 -6.80
CA ASN A 193 -20.45 -6.63 -5.40
C ASN A 193 -21.84 -5.98 -5.23
N ASP A 194 -22.62 -5.88 -6.31
CA ASP A 194 -23.97 -5.32 -6.34
C ASP A 194 -24.07 -3.81 -6.01
N ILE A 195 -22.95 -3.09 -6.03
CA ILE A 195 -22.89 -1.62 -5.88
C ILE A 195 -22.91 -1.02 -7.28
N LYS A 196 -24.09 -0.60 -7.72
CA LYS A 196 -24.31 -0.21 -9.12
C LYS A 196 -24.56 1.26 -9.30
N THR A 197 -24.93 1.97 -8.24
CA THR A 197 -25.28 3.39 -8.29
C THR A 197 -24.41 4.22 -7.36
N ARG A 198 -24.40 5.54 -7.59
CA ARG A 198 -23.75 6.47 -6.67
C ARG A 198 -24.36 6.41 -5.26
N ASP A 199 -25.67 6.17 -5.15
CA ASP A 199 -26.34 6.02 -3.86
C ASP A 199 -25.89 4.73 -3.13
N ASP A 200 -25.76 3.61 -3.85
CA ASP A 200 -25.26 2.35 -3.26
C ASP A 200 -23.83 2.52 -2.71
N LEU A 201 -22.98 3.29 -3.41
CA LEU A 201 -21.64 3.62 -2.94
C LEU A 201 -21.68 4.57 -1.74
N ALA A 202 -22.57 5.57 -1.75
CA ALA A 202 -22.69 6.55 -0.67
C ALA A 202 -23.14 5.93 0.67
N ASP A 203 -23.87 4.81 0.62
CA ASP A 203 -24.28 4.06 1.80
C ASP A 203 -23.11 3.36 2.52
N LEU A 204 -21.98 3.11 1.83
CA LEU A 204 -20.82 2.45 2.41
C LEU A 204 -19.98 3.37 3.31
N SER A 205 -19.20 2.75 4.19
CA SER A 205 -18.05 3.36 4.88
C SER A 205 -16.75 3.19 4.08
N GLY A 206 -15.73 4.00 4.34
CA GLY A 206 -14.42 3.85 3.70
C GLY A 206 -13.79 2.49 4.01
N GLY A 207 -13.95 1.97 5.23
CA GLY A 207 -13.49 0.63 5.60
C GLY A 207 -14.14 -0.49 4.77
N GLU A 208 -15.46 -0.43 4.56
CA GLU A 208 -16.17 -1.40 3.70
C GLU A 208 -15.71 -1.32 2.24
N LEU A 209 -15.43 -0.11 1.74
CA LEU A 209 -14.91 0.09 0.40
C LEU A 209 -13.51 -0.53 0.23
N VAL A 210 -12.62 -0.36 1.23
CA VAL A 210 -11.30 -1.02 1.26
C VAL A 210 -11.43 -2.54 1.33
N GLU A 211 -12.38 -3.07 2.09
CA GLU A 211 -12.62 -4.53 2.15
C GLU A 211 -13.05 -5.10 0.79
N ILE A 212 -13.87 -4.37 0.03
CA ILE A 212 -14.36 -4.79 -1.29
C ILE A 212 -13.27 -4.71 -2.35
N LEU A 213 -12.50 -3.62 -2.38
CA LEU A 213 -11.48 -3.37 -3.40
C LEU A 213 -10.13 -4.03 -3.07
N GLY A 214 -9.85 -4.27 -1.79
CA GLY A 214 -8.58 -4.75 -1.27
C GLY A 214 -7.59 -3.61 -1.00
N SER A 215 -6.79 -3.77 0.06
CA SER A 215 -5.80 -2.79 0.54
C SER A 215 -4.70 -2.45 -0.47
N ASN A 216 -4.51 -3.28 -1.51
CA ASN A 216 -3.51 -3.03 -2.54
C ASN A 216 -4.03 -2.11 -3.66
N MET A 217 -5.35 -1.90 -3.77
CA MET A 217 -5.93 -1.04 -4.80
C MET A 217 -6.24 0.37 -4.30
N ILE A 218 -6.60 0.51 -3.03
CA ILE A 218 -7.00 1.79 -2.45
C ILE A 218 -6.69 1.80 -0.95
N ASP A 219 -6.15 2.91 -0.48
CA ASP A 219 -5.97 3.17 0.95
C ASP A 219 -7.26 3.71 1.59
N GLU A 220 -7.32 3.69 2.92
CA GLU A 220 -8.51 4.09 3.67
C GLU A 220 -8.83 5.58 3.51
N ASN A 221 -7.83 6.45 3.35
CA ASN A 221 -8.06 7.88 3.18
C ASN A 221 -8.72 8.14 1.82
N THR A 222 -8.15 7.60 0.74
CA THR A 222 -8.70 7.70 -0.61
C THR A 222 -10.10 7.07 -0.68
N ALA A 223 -10.32 5.93 -0.01
CA ALA A 223 -11.63 5.31 0.08
C ALA A 223 -12.66 6.22 0.76
N ASN A 224 -12.32 6.79 1.93
CA ASN A 224 -13.17 7.76 2.62
C ASN A 224 -13.49 8.98 1.75
N ASP A 225 -12.48 9.45 1.01
CA ASP A 225 -12.57 10.57 0.10
C ASP A 225 -13.54 10.30 -1.07
N ILE A 226 -13.52 9.09 -1.64
CA ILE A 226 -14.47 8.66 -2.67
C ILE A 226 -15.90 8.58 -2.08
N ILE A 227 -16.06 8.01 -0.89
CA ILE A 227 -17.36 7.90 -0.21
C ILE A 227 -17.95 9.29 0.07
N MET A 228 -17.14 10.23 0.55
CA MET A 228 -17.59 11.61 0.78
C MET A 228 -18.04 12.29 -0.51
N ARG A 229 -17.30 12.12 -1.62
CA ARG A 229 -17.71 12.62 -2.93
C ARG A 229 -19.00 11.97 -3.43
N ALA A 230 -19.14 10.67 -3.22
CA ALA A 230 -20.37 9.94 -3.54
C ALA A 230 -21.56 10.48 -2.75
N ARG A 231 -21.39 10.98 -1.52
CA ARG A 231 -22.44 11.62 -0.69
C ARG A 231 -22.72 13.08 -1.02
N ALA A 232 -21.84 13.76 -1.77
CA ALA A 232 -21.93 15.21 -1.98
C ALA A 232 -23.30 15.66 -2.52
N HIS A 233 -23.94 14.85 -3.38
CA HIS A 233 -25.27 15.17 -3.93
C HIS A 233 -26.43 15.05 -2.94
N TRP A 234 -26.24 14.39 -1.80
CA TRP A 234 -27.23 14.41 -0.73
C TRP A 234 -27.26 15.78 -0.03
N PHE A 235 -26.12 16.47 0.00
CA PHE A 235 -25.98 17.78 0.63
C PHE A 235 -26.33 18.95 -0.30
N GLU A 236 -26.16 18.79 -1.62
CA GLU A 236 -26.57 19.81 -2.60
C GLU A 236 -28.09 20.04 -2.65
N LYS A 237 -28.91 19.06 -2.24
CA LYS A 237 -30.37 19.21 -2.20
C LYS A 237 -30.91 20.01 -1.01
N GLU A 238 -30.12 20.23 0.04
CA GLU A 238 -30.57 21.00 1.21
C GLU A 238 -30.48 22.52 0.98
N GLU A 239 -29.52 23.01 0.19
CA GLU A 239 -29.34 24.46 -0.05
C GLU A 239 -30.43 25.10 -0.93
N ASP A 240 -31.06 24.34 -1.83
CA ASP A 240 -32.18 24.83 -2.66
C ASP A 240 -33.53 24.89 -1.92
N SER A 241 -33.55 24.54 -0.62
CA SER A 241 -34.76 24.49 0.22
C SER A 241 -34.79 25.51 1.37
N ALA A 242 -33.81 26.42 1.44
CA ALA A 242 -33.68 27.45 2.49
C ALA A 242 -34.11 28.86 2.03
#